data_AF-A0A5B0BFD2-F1
#
_entry.id   AF-A0A5B0BFD2-F1
#
_cell.length_a   1.000
_cell.length_b   1.000
_cell.length_c   1.000
_cell.angle_alpha   90.00
_cell.angle_beta   90.00
_cell.angle_gamma   90.00
#
_symmetry.space_group_name_H-M   'P 1'
#
loop_
_entity.id
_entity.type
_entity.pdbx_description
1 polymer ?
#
loop_
_entity_poly.entity_id
_entity_poly.type
_entity_poly.pdbx_seq_one_letter_code
_entity_poly.pdbx_strand_id
1 'polypeptide(L)'
;MKIRTVACAALLVLGAGLTACGGAHEADTDTDTDTDPAACKAAMREQLRDAIAAGASAAPTTRPSPCEGVDAGTLRRYTGELMAEQVGDALDGSLPEATTTTGVTPECRAWIEDELRSTGGGIDFTEGSTICGNLPQDELTEVVEDVTADLLSATP
;
A
#
# COMPACT_ATOMS: atom_id res chain seq x y z
N MET A 1 -10.06 8.01 31.75
CA MET A 1 -9.90 9.39 32.24
C MET A 1 -10.36 10.35 31.15
N LYS A 2 -11.27 11.28 31.48
CA LYS A 2 -11.85 12.26 30.54
C LYS A 2 -11.14 13.60 30.75
N ILE A 3 -10.55 14.17 29.71
CA ILE A 3 -9.97 15.52 29.74
C ILE A 3 -10.78 16.36 28.75
N ARG A 4 -11.33 17.48 29.25
CA ARG A 4 -12.06 18.48 28.47
C ARG A 4 -11.30 19.81 28.51
N THR A 5 -11.44 20.56 27.41
CA THR A 5 -11.27 22.03 27.24
C THR A 5 -9.83 22.56 27.31
N VAL A 6 -9.38 23.49 26.44
CA VAL A 6 -9.91 24.84 26.19
C VAL A 6 -9.67 25.31 24.74
N ALA A 7 -10.64 26.06 24.20
CA ALA A 7 -10.55 26.80 22.95
C ALA A 7 -9.75 28.11 23.12
N CYS A 8 -8.80 28.36 22.22
CA CYS A 8 -8.23 29.69 22.00
C CYS A 8 -8.40 30.04 20.53
N ALA A 9 -9.37 30.93 20.25
CA ALA A 9 -9.41 31.70 19.04
C ALA A 9 -8.50 32.94 19.23
N ALA A 10 -7.55 33.16 18.32
CA ALA A 10 -6.95 34.47 18.11
C ALA A 10 -6.45 34.57 16.66
N LEU A 11 -7.03 35.53 15.95
CA LEU A 11 -6.66 36.00 14.62
C LEU A 11 -5.26 36.62 14.59
N LEU A 12 -4.48 36.31 13.56
CA LEU A 12 -3.52 37.24 12.96
C LEU A 12 -3.60 37.13 11.43
N VAL A 13 -4.44 37.98 10.85
CA VAL A 13 -4.26 38.49 9.49
C VAL A 13 -3.20 39.58 9.57
N LEU A 14 -2.10 39.46 8.83
CA LEU A 14 -1.36 40.61 8.31
C LEU A 14 -0.57 40.15 7.08
N GLY A 15 -0.79 40.86 5.98
CA GLY A 15 -0.34 40.49 4.65
C GLY A 15 0.91 41.21 4.18
N ALA A 16 1.07 41.09 2.85
CA ALA A 16 1.88 41.87 1.93
C ALA A 16 3.32 41.42 1.71
N GLY A 17 3.62 41.08 0.45
CA GLY A 17 4.87 41.49 -0.16
C GLY A 17 5.61 40.47 -1.02
N LEU A 18 5.01 39.95 -2.10
CA LEU A 18 5.78 39.68 -3.31
C LEU A 18 5.03 40.21 -4.53
N THR A 19 5.44 41.41 -4.89
CA THR A 19 5.22 42.08 -6.17
C THR A 19 5.75 41.21 -7.31
N ALA A 20 4.87 40.77 -8.21
CA ALA A 20 5.23 40.49 -9.59
C ALA A 20 4.10 40.99 -10.49
N CYS A 21 4.48 41.86 -11.42
CA CYS A 21 3.67 42.70 -12.29
C CYS A 21 2.36 42.10 -12.80
N GLY A 22 1.27 42.86 -12.62
CA GLY A 22 0.24 42.95 -13.63
C GLY A 22 0.85 43.47 -14.93
N GLY A 23 0.88 42.61 -15.95
CA GLY A 23 0.76 42.99 -17.34
C GLY A 23 -0.56 42.43 -17.82
N ALA A 24 -1.53 43.29 -18.06
CA ALA A 24 -2.65 42.96 -18.94
C ALA A 24 -2.04 42.55 -20.29
N HIS A 25 -2.13 41.27 -20.60
CA HIS A 25 -1.96 40.79 -21.96
C HIS A 25 -3.26 40.08 -22.31
N GLU A 26 -4.17 40.86 -22.90
CA GLU A 26 -5.12 40.33 -23.88
C GLU A 26 -4.29 39.73 -25.02
N ALA A 27 -4.07 38.43 -24.91
CA ALA A 27 -3.88 37.51 -26.02
C ALA A 27 -4.83 36.35 -25.67
N ASP A 28 -5.98 36.16 -26.31
CA ASP A 28 -6.25 36.30 -27.74
C ASP A 28 -5.04 35.88 -28.58
N THR A 29 -4.46 34.76 -28.17
CA THR A 29 -3.86 33.84 -29.11
C THR A 29 -4.40 32.48 -28.67
N ASP A 30 -5.48 32.07 -29.35
CA ASP A 30 -5.81 30.67 -29.64
C ASP A 30 -4.52 29.98 -30.12
N THR A 31 -3.66 29.63 -29.18
CA THR A 31 -2.69 28.57 -29.37
C THR A 31 -3.19 27.51 -28.42
N ASP A 32 -3.93 26.56 -28.98
CA ASP A 32 -4.16 25.25 -28.40
C ASP A 32 -2.78 24.59 -28.11
N THR A 33 -2.03 25.10 -27.14
CA THR A 33 -1.08 24.30 -26.41
C THR A 33 -1.92 23.50 -25.44
N ASP A 34 -2.61 22.51 -25.99
CA ASP A 34 -3.21 21.42 -25.24
C ASP A 34 -2.16 20.97 -24.23
N THR A 35 -2.40 21.30 -22.97
CA THR A 35 -1.54 20.86 -21.89
C THR A 35 -1.67 19.34 -21.87
N ASP A 36 -0.71 18.62 -22.45
CA ASP A 36 -0.77 17.17 -22.57
C ASP A 36 -0.72 16.56 -21.16
N PRO A 37 -1.87 16.07 -20.64
CA PRO A 37 -1.93 15.59 -19.28
C PRO A 37 -1.09 14.30 -19.10
N ALA A 38 -0.87 13.55 -20.19
CA ALA A 38 0.01 12.39 -20.20
C ALA A 38 1.49 12.80 -20.11
N ALA A 39 1.90 13.85 -20.83
CA ALA A 39 3.25 14.40 -20.73
C ALA A 39 3.56 14.94 -19.33
N CYS A 40 2.60 15.63 -18.70
CA CYS A 40 2.74 16.06 -17.31
C CYS A 40 2.90 14.87 -16.35
N LYS A 41 2.01 13.87 -16.40
CA LYS A 41 2.11 12.68 -15.52
C LYS A 41 3.42 11.92 -15.75
N ALA A 42 3.89 11.81 -17.00
CA ALA A 42 5.17 11.17 -17.32
C ALA A 42 6.36 11.93 -16.72
N ALA A 43 6.38 13.27 -16.84
CA ALA A 43 7.44 14.09 -16.26
C ALA A 43 7.45 14.02 -14.72
N MET A 44 6.27 14.00 -14.09
CA MET A 44 6.15 13.80 -12.64
C MET A 44 6.66 12.42 -12.20
N ARG A 45 6.39 11.37 -13.00
CA ARG A 45 6.89 10.02 -12.73
C ARG A 45 8.42 9.97 -12.75
N GLU A 46 9.03 10.61 -13.74
CA GLU A 46 10.49 10.65 -13.84
C GLU A 46 11.12 11.39 -12.66
N GLN A 47 10.57 12.56 -12.29
CA GLN A 47 11.03 13.28 -11.10
C GLN A 47 10.90 12.45 -9.82
N LEU A 48 9.82 11.67 -9.67
CA LEU A 48 9.64 10.78 -8.53
C LEU A 48 10.72 9.69 -8.51
N ARG A 49 11.01 9.06 -9.65
CA ARG A 49 12.07 8.05 -9.77
C ARG A 49 13.44 8.62 -9.43
N ASP A 50 13.76 9.80 -9.95
CA ASP A 50 15.03 10.49 -9.66
C ASP A 50 15.16 10.81 -8.17
N ALA A 51 14.08 11.28 -7.53
CA ALA A 51 14.07 11.55 -6.10
C ALA A 51 14.26 10.27 -5.26
N ILE A 52 13.63 9.17 -5.66
CA ILE A 52 13.81 7.86 -5.00
C ILE A 52 15.24 7.36 -5.18
N ALA A 53 15.80 7.45 -6.39
CA ALA A 53 17.17 7.04 -6.68
C ALA A 53 18.20 7.88 -5.91
N ALA A 54 17.95 9.18 -5.74
CA ALA A 54 18.78 10.08 -4.94
C ALA A 54 18.61 9.87 -3.42
N GLY A 55 17.51 9.25 -2.98
CA GLY A 55 17.22 8.96 -1.58
C GLY A 55 17.31 10.22 -0.70
N ALA A 56 18.12 10.14 0.36
CA ALA A 56 18.32 11.26 1.29
C ALA A 56 18.98 12.50 0.66
N SER A 57 19.56 12.37 -0.55
CA SER A 57 20.21 13.48 -1.27
C SER A 57 19.26 14.17 -2.26
N ALA A 58 17.99 13.78 -2.31
CA ALA A 58 17.01 14.38 -3.21
C ALA A 58 16.84 15.88 -2.91
N ALA A 59 17.04 16.72 -3.93
CA ALA A 59 16.73 18.13 -3.86
C ALA A 59 15.20 18.35 -3.92
N PRO A 60 14.68 19.44 -3.30
CA PRO A 60 13.28 19.80 -3.48
C PRO A 60 12.99 20.02 -4.97
N THR A 61 11.99 19.30 -5.50
CA THR A 61 11.64 19.36 -6.91
C THR A 61 10.70 20.53 -7.20
N THR A 62 10.91 21.17 -8.35
CA THR A 62 9.97 22.15 -8.91
C THR A 62 9.03 21.46 -9.88
N ARG A 63 7.86 22.07 -10.09
CA ARG A 63 6.88 21.60 -11.08
C ARG A 63 7.56 21.44 -12.46
N PRO A 64 7.40 20.28 -13.14
CA PRO A 64 7.89 20.10 -14.50
C PRO A 64 7.27 21.10 -15.47
N SER A 65 8.03 21.55 -16.48
CA SER A 65 7.49 22.43 -17.54
C SER A 65 6.31 21.80 -18.31
N PRO A 66 6.21 20.48 -18.55
CA PRO A 66 5.01 19.88 -19.16
C PRO A 66 3.75 19.96 -18.28
N CYS A 67 3.89 20.36 -17.01
CA CYS A 67 2.79 20.54 -16.07
C CYS A 67 2.40 22.02 -15.89
N GLU A 68 3.01 22.94 -16.64
CA GLU A 68 2.56 24.33 -16.70
C GLU A 68 1.14 24.38 -17.26
N GLY A 69 0.27 25.21 -16.67
CA GLY A 69 -1.15 25.26 -17.03
C GLY A 69 -2.03 24.17 -16.40
N VAL A 70 -1.46 23.07 -15.89
CA VAL A 70 -2.23 22.05 -15.15
C VAL A 70 -2.67 22.60 -13.79
N ASP A 71 -3.96 22.43 -13.49
CA ASP A 71 -4.53 22.84 -12.22
C ASP A 71 -3.98 22.02 -11.04
N ALA A 72 -3.96 22.64 -9.86
CA ALA A 72 -3.37 22.02 -8.67
C ALA A 72 -4.12 20.74 -8.22
N GLY A 73 -5.42 20.61 -8.51
CA GLY A 73 -6.21 19.43 -8.20
C GLY A 73 -5.78 18.24 -9.05
N THR A 74 -5.60 18.45 -10.35
CA THR A 74 -5.08 17.44 -11.28
C THR A 74 -3.67 16.99 -10.91
N LEU A 75 -2.78 17.92 -10.56
CA LEU A 75 -1.42 17.57 -10.10
C LEU A 75 -1.44 16.76 -8.80
N ARG A 76 -2.33 17.10 -7.86
CA ARG A 76 -2.51 16.32 -6.62
C ARG A 76 -3.01 14.91 -6.91
N ARG A 77 -3.94 14.76 -7.85
CA ARG A 77 -4.40 13.44 -8.31
C ARG A 77 -3.25 12.62 -8.90
N TYR A 78 -2.46 13.18 -9.82
CA TYR A 78 -1.29 12.48 -10.38
C TYR A 78 -0.28 12.09 -9.33
N THR A 79 -0.01 12.96 -8.36
CA THR A 79 0.87 12.62 -7.23
C THR A 79 0.34 11.41 -6.46
N GLY A 80 -0.96 11.38 -6.16
CA GLY A 80 -1.60 10.25 -5.47
C GLY A 80 -1.51 8.95 -6.26
N GLU A 81 -1.80 9.01 -7.57
CA GLU A 81 -1.69 7.85 -8.47
C GLU A 81 -0.25 7.31 -8.54
N LEU A 82 0.74 8.20 -8.72
CA LEU A 82 2.15 7.81 -8.82
C LEU A 82 2.69 7.22 -7.50
N MET A 83 2.26 7.75 -6.35
CA MET A 83 2.62 7.18 -5.05
C MET A 83 1.97 5.81 -4.84
N ALA A 84 0.72 5.63 -5.27
CA ALA A 84 0.05 4.33 -5.21
C ALA A 84 0.74 3.30 -6.12
N GLU A 85 1.12 3.68 -7.34
CA GLU A 85 1.93 2.86 -8.27
C GLU A 85 3.25 2.43 -7.57
N GLN A 86 3.99 3.39 -7.00
CA GLN A 86 5.28 3.12 -6.37
C GLN A 86 5.18 2.22 -5.12
N VAL A 87 4.16 2.42 -4.29
CA VAL A 87 3.89 1.55 -3.13
C VAL A 87 3.45 0.17 -3.59
N GLY A 88 2.62 0.07 -4.62
CA GLY A 88 2.23 -1.19 -5.24
C GLY A 88 3.44 -1.98 -5.72
N ASP A 89 4.31 -1.35 -6.53
CA ASP A 89 5.53 -1.97 -7.04
C ASP A 89 6.49 -2.39 -5.91
N ALA A 90 6.62 -1.55 -4.87
CA ALA A 90 7.46 -1.87 -3.72
C ALA A 90 6.90 -3.05 -2.92
N LEU A 91 5.58 -3.14 -2.76
CA LEU A 91 4.93 -4.27 -2.09
C LEU A 91 5.03 -5.53 -2.96
N ASP A 92 4.78 -5.46 -4.26
CA ASP A 92 4.92 -6.61 -5.17
C ASP A 92 6.34 -7.18 -5.15
N GLY A 93 7.36 -6.31 -5.12
CA GLY A 93 8.77 -6.74 -5.02
C GLY A 93 9.28 -7.10 -3.62
N SER A 94 8.57 -6.71 -2.54
CA SER A 94 8.99 -6.95 -1.14
C SER A 94 8.16 -7.99 -0.43
N LEU A 95 6.96 -8.27 -0.92
CA LEU A 95 6.27 -9.49 -0.54
C LEU A 95 7.22 -10.61 -0.99
N PRO A 96 7.65 -11.51 -0.09
CA PRO A 96 8.19 -12.76 -0.59
C PRO A 96 7.14 -13.26 -1.57
N GLU A 97 7.55 -13.62 -2.81
CA GLU A 97 6.71 -14.52 -3.61
C GLU A 97 6.17 -15.50 -2.60
N ALA A 98 4.85 -15.66 -2.53
CA ALA A 98 4.30 -16.70 -1.72
C ALA A 98 4.90 -17.98 -2.31
N THR A 99 6.06 -18.39 -1.78
CA THR A 99 6.39 -19.76 -1.55
C THR A 99 5.24 -20.19 -0.65
N THR A 100 4.13 -20.52 -1.31
CA THR A 100 3.46 -21.77 -1.07
C THR A 100 4.59 -22.79 -0.90
N THR A 101 5.13 -22.87 0.32
CA THR A 101 5.75 -24.08 0.80
C THR A 101 4.61 -25.06 0.83
N THR A 102 4.28 -25.58 -0.34
CA THR A 102 3.27 -26.59 -0.55
C THR A 102 3.66 -27.73 0.36
N GLY A 103 2.84 -27.99 1.36
CA GLY A 103 3.01 -29.15 2.21
C GLY A 103 3.13 -28.75 3.66
N VAL A 104 1.98 -28.83 4.33
CA VAL A 104 1.90 -29.31 5.71
C VAL A 104 3.00 -30.33 5.97
N THR A 105 3.87 -30.00 6.90
CA THR A 105 4.95 -30.89 7.31
C THR A 105 4.34 -32.15 7.95
N PRO A 106 5.03 -33.31 7.89
CA PRO A 106 4.60 -34.49 8.62
C PRO A 106 4.41 -34.24 10.12
N GLU A 107 5.19 -33.33 10.70
CA GLU A 107 5.06 -32.89 12.10
C GLU A 107 3.74 -32.15 12.34
N CYS A 108 3.36 -31.24 11.45
CA CYS A 108 2.06 -30.55 11.52
C CYS A 108 0.89 -31.53 11.38
N ARG A 109 0.97 -32.47 10.44
CA ARG A 109 -0.05 -33.51 10.26
C ARG A 109 -0.20 -34.39 11.51
N ALA A 110 0.92 -34.83 12.08
CA ALA A 110 0.91 -35.65 13.30
C ALA A 110 0.32 -34.90 14.50
N TRP A 111 0.60 -33.61 14.64
CA TRP A 111 0.00 -32.78 15.68
C TRP A 111 -1.52 -32.62 15.51
N ILE A 112 -1.99 -32.34 14.28
CA ILE A 112 -3.43 -32.24 13.98
C ILE A 112 -4.15 -33.55 14.35
N GLU A 113 -3.55 -34.69 14.02
CA GLU A 113 -4.10 -36.01 14.31
C GLU A 113 -4.22 -36.28 15.83
N ASP A 114 -3.19 -35.92 16.60
CA ASP A 114 -3.18 -36.05 18.07
C ASP A 114 -4.22 -35.15 18.72
N GLU A 115 -4.29 -33.89 18.28
CA GLU A 115 -5.22 -32.90 18.82
C GLU A 115 -6.67 -33.30 18.55
N LEU A 116 -6.99 -33.72 17.31
CA LEU A 116 -8.33 -34.20 16.95
C LEU A 116 -8.76 -35.42 17.79
N ARG A 117 -7.84 -36.34 18.10
CA ARG A 117 -8.12 -37.48 18.98
C ARG A 117 -8.28 -37.08 20.44
N SER A 118 -7.46 -36.14 20.91
CA SER A 118 -7.44 -35.68 22.30
C SER A 118 -8.70 -34.90 22.67
N THR A 119 -9.15 -34.01 21.79
CA THR A 119 -10.28 -33.10 22.06
C THR A 119 -11.62 -33.63 21.58
N GLY A 120 -11.63 -34.68 20.74
CA GLY A 120 -12.84 -35.19 20.10
C GLY A 120 -13.35 -34.31 18.95
N GLY A 121 -12.45 -33.62 18.23
CA GLY A 121 -12.77 -32.88 17.00
C GLY A 121 -12.61 -31.37 17.04
N GLY A 122 -12.07 -30.80 18.13
CA GLY A 122 -11.71 -29.38 18.23
C GLY A 122 -10.20 -29.16 18.08
N ILE A 123 -9.76 -28.20 17.28
CA ILE A 123 -8.33 -27.87 17.19
C ILE A 123 -8.11 -26.49 17.82
N ASP A 124 -7.23 -26.43 18.82
CA ASP A 124 -6.72 -25.16 19.32
C ASP A 124 -5.49 -24.73 18.50
N PHE A 125 -5.72 -23.83 17.56
CA PHE A 125 -4.67 -23.31 16.69
C PHE A 125 -3.67 -22.38 17.39
N THR A 126 -3.89 -22.05 18.66
CA THR A 126 -2.97 -21.22 19.45
C THR A 126 -1.61 -21.92 19.57
N GLU A 127 -1.59 -23.22 19.85
CA GLU A 127 -0.36 -24.02 19.91
C GLU A 127 0.10 -24.48 18.51
N GLY A 128 -0.87 -24.75 17.62
CA GLY A 128 -0.63 -25.24 16.26
C GLY A 128 0.28 -24.34 15.42
N SER A 129 0.22 -23.01 15.60
CA SER A 129 1.07 -22.07 14.86
C SER A 129 2.59 -22.29 15.08
N THR A 130 2.99 -22.89 16.22
CA THR A 130 4.41 -23.19 16.49
C THR A 130 4.89 -24.44 15.76
N ILE A 131 3.99 -25.40 15.53
CA ILE A 131 4.31 -26.70 14.92
C ILE A 131 4.08 -26.68 13.41
N CYS A 132 2.97 -26.09 12.99
CA CYS A 132 2.57 -25.96 11.61
C CYS A 132 3.21 -24.74 10.92
N GLY A 133 3.70 -23.76 11.69
CA GLY A 133 4.19 -22.51 11.14
C GLY A 133 3.05 -21.61 10.65
N ASN A 134 3.39 -20.63 9.81
CA ASN A 134 2.42 -19.68 9.24
C ASN A 134 1.74 -20.26 7.98
N LEU A 135 1.02 -21.37 8.13
CA LEU A 135 0.14 -21.85 7.06
C LEU A 135 -1.01 -20.87 6.84
N PRO A 136 -1.39 -20.63 5.58
CA PRO A 136 -2.60 -19.87 5.30
C PRO A 136 -3.83 -20.68 5.76
N GLN A 137 -4.90 -19.97 6.13
CA GLN A 137 -6.05 -20.57 6.81
C GLN A 137 -6.78 -21.61 5.95
N ASP A 138 -6.81 -21.41 4.63
CA ASP A 138 -7.36 -22.34 3.65
C ASP A 138 -6.58 -23.66 3.58
N GLU A 139 -5.24 -23.62 3.52
CA GLU A 139 -4.41 -24.84 3.50
C GLU A 139 -4.52 -25.61 4.84
N LEU A 140 -4.58 -24.88 5.96
CA LEU A 140 -4.80 -25.48 7.27
C LEU A 140 -6.18 -26.16 7.38
N THR A 141 -7.21 -25.55 6.83
CA THR A 141 -8.57 -26.12 6.81
C THR A 141 -8.60 -27.41 5.99
N GLU A 142 -8.02 -27.38 4.79
CA GLU A 142 -7.94 -28.55 3.90
C GLU A 142 -7.24 -29.73 4.58
N VAL A 143 -6.15 -29.48 5.30
CA VAL A 143 -5.42 -30.55 6.01
C VAL A 143 -6.18 -31.11 7.19
N VAL A 144 -6.90 -30.27 7.93
CA VAL A 144 -7.74 -30.74 9.03
C VAL A 144 -8.86 -31.64 8.51
N GLU A 145 -9.47 -31.28 7.38
CA GLU A 145 -10.48 -32.11 6.71
C GLU A 145 -9.90 -33.44 6.23
N ASP A 146 -8.72 -33.42 5.61
CA ASP A 146 -8.00 -34.60 5.13
C ASP A 146 -7.66 -35.56 6.28
N VAL A 147 -7.04 -35.07 7.36
CA VAL A 147 -6.72 -35.88 8.56
C VAL A 147 -7.99 -36.41 9.23
N THR A 148 -9.05 -35.62 9.28
CA THR A 148 -10.34 -36.08 9.83
C THR A 148 -10.92 -37.21 8.98
N ALA A 149 -10.88 -37.10 7.65
CA ALA A 149 -11.34 -38.15 6.75
C ALA A 149 -10.52 -39.45 6.89
N ASP A 150 -9.20 -39.33 7.00
CA ASP A 150 -8.29 -40.45 7.25
C ASP A 150 -8.65 -41.16 8.56
N LEU A 151 -8.85 -40.42 9.65
CA LEU A 151 -9.24 -40.96 10.96
C LEU A 151 -10.59 -41.69 10.93
N LEU A 152 -11.58 -41.12 10.22
CA LEU A 152 -12.89 -41.74 10.06
C LEU A 152 -12.81 -43.03 9.23
N SER A 153 -11.97 -43.05 8.18
CA SER A 153 -11.78 -44.22 7.33
C SER A 153 -10.97 -45.34 7.99
N ALA A 154 -10.10 -45.00 8.94
CA ALA A 154 -9.26 -45.92 9.70
C ALA A 154 -9.99 -46.60 10.87
N THR A 155 -11.25 -46.24 11.14
CA THR A 155 -12.06 -46.86 12.20
C THR A 155 -12.79 -48.10 11.63
N PRO A 156 -12.45 -49.33 12.07
CA PRO A 156 -13.03 -50.58 11.54
C PRO A 156 -14.47 -50.86 12.01
#